data_AF-A0A7G8FZ65-F1
#
_entry.id   AF-A0A7G8FZ65-F1
#
_cell.length_a   1.000
_cell.length_b   1.000
_cell.length_c   1.000
_cell.angle_alpha   90.00
_cell.angle_beta   90.00
_cell.angle_gamma   90.00
#
_symmetry.space_group_name_H-M   'P 1'
#
loop_
_entity.id
_entity.type
_entity.pdbx_description
1 polymer ?
#
loop_
_entity_poly.entity_id
_entity_poly.type
_entity_poly.pdbx_seq_one_letter_code
_entity_poly.pdbx_strand_id
1 'polypeptide(L)' 'MQALRGEALTIHGNRQQARSFCYVDDLIEGLIRLMNSDYRRPINIGNQNEFTILELAELIRQKSQSITFDCSQRFACG' A
#
# COMPACT_ATOMS: atom_id res chain seq x y z
N MET A 1 7.19 -12.60 2.19
CA MET A 1 7.94 -11.76 1.25
C MET A 1 8.03 -12.48 -0.10
N GLN A 2 6.92 -12.54 -0.87
CA GLN A 2 6.86 -13.30 -2.13
C GLN A 2 7.81 -12.74 -3.19
N ALA A 3 7.71 -11.43 -3.46
CA ALA A 3 8.53 -10.74 -4.46
C ALA A 3 10.06 -10.90 -4.25
N LEU A 4 10.54 -10.80 -3.00
CA LEU A 4 11.96 -10.96 -2.69
C LEU A 4 12.46 -12.40 -2.81
N ARG A 5 11.55 -13.38 -2.81
CA ARG A 5 11.86 -14.80 -3.04
C ARG A 5 11.67 -15.22 -4.50
N GLY A 6 11.36 -14.27 -5.40
CA GLY A 6 11.02 -14.57 -6.79
C GLY A 6 9.69 -15.32 -6.95
N GLU A 7 8.88 -15.40 -5.88
CA GLU A 7 7.56 -16.00 -5.94
C GLU A 7 6.56 -15.02 -6.55
N ALA A 8 5.50 -15.56 -7.13
CA ALA A 8 4.42 -14.77 -7.67
C ALA A 8 3.71 -13.96 -6.57
N LEU A 9 3.37 -12.70 -6.85
CA LEU A 9 2.59 -11.87 -5.94
C LEU A 9 1.13 -12.32 -5.94
N THR A 10 0.60 -12.68 -4.77
CA THR A 10 -0.82 -13.01 -4.62
C THR A 10 -1.64 -11.74 -4.39
N ILE A 11 -2.68 -11.54 -5.21
CA ILE A 11 -3.62 -10.42 -5.07
C ILE A 11 -5.03 -10.96 -4.89
N HIS A 12 -5.66 -10.66 -3.74
CA HIS A 12 -7.02 -11.08 -3.44
C HIS A 12 -8.06 -10.06 -3.96
N GLY A 13 -9.25 -10.55 -4.33
CA GLY A 13 -10.36 -9.72 -4.79
C GLY A 13 -10.22 -9.19 -6.23
N ASN A 14 -10.98 -8.14 -6.56
CA ASN A 14 -11.09 -7.60 -7.93
C ASN A 14 -9.99 -6.61 -8.33
N ARG A 15 -8.95 -6.43 -7.49
CA ARG A 15 -7.76 -5.58 -7.74
C ARG A 15 -8.00 -4.08 -7.90
N GLN A 16 -9.26 -3.64 -7.90
CA GLN A 16 -9.65 -2.24 -8.09
C GLN A 16 -9.79 -1.47 -6.77
N GLN A 17 -9.59 -2.13 -5.63
CA GLN A 17 -9.63 -1.46 -4.34
C GLN A 17 -8.49 -0.44 -4.25
N ALA A 18 -8.84 0.83 -4.11
CA ALA A 18 -7.90 1.92 -3.88
C ALA A 18 -7.61 2.09 -2.39
N ARG A 19 -6.36 2.44 -2.07
CA ARG A 19 -5.92 2.80 -0.73
C ARG A 19 -4.92 3.95 -0.83
N SER A 20 -4.91 4.80 0.18
CA SER A 20 -3.81 5.73 0.41
C SER A 20 -2.76 5.08 1.30
N PHE A 21 -1.51 5.10 0.85
CA PHE A 21 -0.36 4.67 1.65
C PHE A 21 0.51 5.88 1.97
N CYS A 22 0.82 6.06 3.25
CA CYS A 22 1.70 7.12 3.75
C CYS A 22 3.09 6.54 3.99
N TYR A 23 4.13 7.22 3.49
CA TYR A 23 5.50 6.82 3.77
C TYR A 23 5.85 7.12 5.24
N VAL A 24 6.69 6.27 5.83
CA VAL A 24 6.96 6.34 7.28
C VAL A 24 7.60 7.67 7.69
N ASP A 25 8.51 8.20 6.88
CA ASP A 25 9.18 9.47 7.19
C ASP A 25 8.18 10.64 7.18
N ASP A 26 7.23 10.64 6.24
CA ASP A 26 6.18 11.67 6.17
C ASP A 26 5.25 11.62 7.39
N LEU A 27 4.90 10.41 7.85
CA LEU A 27 4.07 10.23 9.04
C LEU A 27 4.79 10.71 10.29
N ILE A 28 6.07 10.36 10.46
CA ILE A 28 6.89 10.78 11.60
C ILE A 28 6.99 12.32 11.63
N GLU A 29 7.29 12.94 10.50
CA GLU A 29 7.36 14.41 10.39
C GLU A 29 6.02 15.06 10.75
N GLY A 30 4.91 14.51 10.26
CA GLY A 30 3.56 14.98 10.59
C GLY A 30 3.26 14.91 12.09
N LEU A 31 3.65 13.81 12.75
CA LEU A 31 3.48 13.63 14.19
C LEU A 31 4.31 14.62 15.01
N ILE A 32 5.57 14.85 14.63
CA ILE A 32 6.45 15.81 15.30
C ILE A 32 5.89 17.24 15.17
N ARG A 33 5.40 17.61 13.98
CA ARG A 33 4.78 18.92 13.76
C ARG A 33 3.51 19.10 14.59
N LEU A 34 2.65 18.09 14.63
CA LEU A 34 1.41 18.14 15.42
C LEU A 34 1.72 18.28 16.91
N MET A 35 2.69 17.52 17.43
CA MET A 35 3.13 17.58 18.82
C MET A 35 3.64 18.97 19.22
N ASN A 36 4.28 19.69 18.30
CA ASN A 36 4.81 21.05 18.51
C ASN A 36 3.81 22.16 18.12
N SER A 37 2.56 21.82 17.82
CA SER A 37 1.53 22.78 17.43
C SER A 37 0.54 23.03 18.58
N ASP A 38 -0.23 24.12 18.47
CA ASP A 38 -1.36 24.40 19.37
C ASP A 38 -2.67 23.69 18.96
N TYR A 39 -2.63 22.79 17.98
CA TYR A 39 -3.82 22.12 17.46
C TYR A 39 -4.30 21.01 18.40
N ARG A 40 -5.56 21.07 18.85
CA ARG A 40 -6.12 20.18 19.90
C ARG A 40 -7.31 19.32 19.45
N ARG A 41 -7.54 19.20 18.14
CA ARG A 41 -8.63 18.38 17.60
C ARG A 41 -8.08 17.16 16.87
N PRO A 42 -8.90 16.15 16.57
CA PRO A 42 -8.49 15.06 15.69
C PRO A 42 -8.09 15.61 14.31
N ILE A 43 -6.98 15.11 13.77
CA ILE A 43 -6.51 15.42 12.41
C ILE A 43 -6.03 14.13 11.75
N ASN A 44 -6.31 13.99 10.46
CA ASN A 44 -5.78 12.89 9.66
C ASN A 44 -4.38 13.27 9.19
N ILE A 45 -3.39 12.41 9.48
CA ILE A 45 -2.05 12.49 8.91
C ILE A 45 -1.89 11.31 7.97
N GLY A 46 -1.64 11.58 6.71
CA GLY A 46 -1.55 10.57 5.67
C GLY A 46 -1.27 11.19 4.31
N ASN A 47 -1.34 10.35 3.29
CA ASN A 47 -1.17 10.76 1.91
C ASN A 47 -2.56 11.01 1.27
N GLN A 48 -2.67 11.98 0.37
CA GLN A 48 -3.91 12.24 -0.38
C GLN A 48 -3.99 11.41 -1.67
N ASN A 49 -2.85 10.88 -2.13
CA ASN A 49 -2.78 10.06 -3.33
C ASN A 49 -3.24 8.65 -3.01
N GLU A 50 -4.35 8.25 -3.63
CA GLU A 50 -4.82 6.88 -3.65
C GLU A 50 -4.24 6.15 -4.86
N PHE A 51 -3.95 4.87 -4.68
CA PHE A 51 -3.64 3.96 -5.77
C PHE A 51 -4.23 2.58 -5.49
N THR A 52 -4.52 1.87 -6.56
CA THR A 52 -5.08 0.52 -6.53
C THR A 52 -4.04 -0.48 -6.05
N ILE A 53 -4.51 -1.61 -5.51
CA ILE A 53 -3.64 -2.73 -5.19
C ILE A 53 -2.90 -3.25 -6.44
N LEU A 54 -3.50 -3.13 -7.64
CA LEU A 54 -2.83 -3.47 -8.89
C LEU A 54 -1.61 -2.56 -9.15
N GLU A 55 -1.77 -1.24 -9.05
CA GLU A 55 -0.68 -0.28 -9.24
C GLU A 55 0.43 -0.48 -8.21
N LEU A 56 0.08 -0.77 -6.96
CA LEU A 56 1.07 -1.12 -5.93
C LEU A 56 1.85 -2.39 -6.29
N ALA A 57 1.15 -3.43 -6.77
CA ALA A 57 1.78 -4.70 -7.11
C ALA A 57 2.72 -4.57 -8.33
N GLU A 58 2.35 -3.74 -9.32
CA GLU A 58 3.20 -3.38 -10.45
C GLU A 58 4.45 -2.60 -10.01
N LEU A 59 4.31 -1.66 -9.08
CA LEU A 59 5.43 -0.92 -8.51
C LEU A 59 6.41 -1.85 -7.79
N ILE A 60 5.91 -2.77 -6.96
CA ILE A 60 6.74 -3.78 -6.27
C ILE A 60 7.48 -4.63 -7.30
N ARG A 61 6.77 -5.12 -8.33
CA ARG A 61 7.36 -5.93 -9.40
C ARG A 61 8.51 -5.20 -10.10
N GLN A 62 8.31 -3.92 -10.43
CA GLN A 62 9.34 -3.09 -11.06
C GLN A 62 10.58 -2.93 -10.17
N LYS A 63 10.38 -2.70 -8.86
CA LYS A 63 11.46 -2.48 -7.90
C LYS A 63 12.19 -3.76 -7.49
N SER A 64 11.48 -4.89 -7.44
CA SER A 64 12.03 -6.17 -6.98
C SER A 64 12.47 -7.10 -8.12
N GLN A 65 12.25 -6.71 -9.38
CA GLN A 65 12.51 -7.53 -10.57
C GLN A 65 11.78 -8.90 -10.56
N SER A 66 10.66 -9.03 -9.81
CA SER A 66 9.89 -10.27 -9.75
C SER A 66 9.07 -10.51 -11.03
N ILE A 67 8.79 -11.77 -11.36
CA ILE A 67 8.42 -12.20 -12.73
C ILE A 67 6.92 -12.48 -12.90
N THR A 68 6.10 -12.62 -11.83
CA THR A 68 4.71 -13.12 -12.04
C THR A 68 3.68 -12.71 -10.98
N PHE A 69 2.41 -12.61 -11.39
CA PHE A 69 1.25 -12.46 -10.51
C PHE A 69 0.49 -13.78 -10.44
N ASP A 70 0.14 -14.23 -9.23
CA ASP A 70 -0.70 -15.42 -9.09
C ASP A 70 -2.18 -15.01 -9.07
N CYS A 71 -2.90 -15.42 -10.12
CA CYS A 71 -4.34 -15.21 -10.28
C CYS A 71 -5.16 -16.43 -9.83
N SER A 72 -4.53 -17.50 -9.35
CA SER A 72 -5.17 -18.82 -9.23
C SER A 72 -6.04 -19.01 -7.99
N GLN A 73 -6.08 -18.06 -7.05
CA GLN A 73 -7.02 -18.10 -5.93
C GLN A 73 -8.38 -17.49 -6.32
N ARG A 74 -9.07 -18.19 -7.22
CA ARG A 74 -10.55 -18.18 -7.30
C ARG A 74 -11.10 -18.73 -5.98
N PHE A 75 -11.10 -17.93 -4.92
CA PHE A 75 -11.93 -18.25 -3.77
C PHE A 75 -13.38 -17.99 -4.17
N ALA A 76 -14.06 -19.10 -4.44
CA ALA A 76 -15.48 -19.26 -4.21
C ALA A 76 -15.85 -18.64 -2.86
N CYS A 77 -16.72 -17.64 -2.87
CA CYS A 77 -17.57 -17.28 -1.75
C CYS A 77 -18.80 -16.55 -2.30
N GLY A 78 -19.95 -17.25 -2.17
CA GLY A 78 -21.34 -16.75 -2.04
C GLY A 78 -21.76 -15.55 -2.85
#